data_AF-A0A7R9U0J5-F1
#
_entry.id   AF-A0A7R9U0J5-F1
#
_cell.length_a   1.000
_cell.length_b   1.000
_cell.length_c   1.000
_cell.angle_alpha   90.00
_cell.angle_beta   90.00
_cell.angle_gamma   90.00
#
_symmetry.space_group_name_H-M   'P 1'
#
loop_
_entity.id
_entity.type
_entity.pdbx_description
1 polymer ?
#
loop_
_entity_poly.entity_id
_entity_poly.type
_entity_poly.pdbx_seq_one_letter_code
_entity_poly.pdbx_strand_id
1 'polypeptide(L)'
;RTHTGYAAGFGAAPRLDAAAFGELLAGLRRNGLLGGYSGLLTGYVGDAEVVRAVAAALPELRRENPGLVWLCDPVMGDNGRYYVSEDCAAAYKDVAPLADVLTPNQFELEALAGFPVRGEADALRAMGVLHARGVRTVITSSIQYEGEGADAGGEAMVRALASEVVGGAGAGA
;
A
#
# COMPACT_ATOMS: atom_id res chain seq x y z
N ARG A 1 -0.85 16.53 -16.33
CA ARG A 1 -1.61 15.27 -16.48
C ARG A 1 -2.50 15.16 -15.26
N THR A 2 -3.79 14.93 -15.43
CA THR A 2 -4.76 14.98 -14.34
C THR A 2 -5.39 13.60 -14.12
N HIS A 3 -6.14 13.47 -13.03
CA HIS A 3 -6.68 12.23 -12.46
C HIS A 3 -7.54 11.40 -13.45
N THR A 4 -7.60 10.07 -13.32
CA THR A 4 -8.43 9.19 -14.18
C THR A 4 -9.94 9.36 -13.97
N GLY A 5 -10.36 10.18 -13.00
CA GLY A 5 -11.75 10.52 -12.74
C GLY A 5 -12.40 11.48 -13.75
N TYR A 6 -11.67 12.02 -14.72
CA TYR A 6 -12.25 12.89 -15.75
C TYR A 6 -12.86 12.09 -16.90
N ALA A 7 -14.14 12.34 -17.20
CA ALA A 7 -14.91 11.59 -18.21
C ALA A 7 -14.31 11.61 -19.62
N ALA A 8 -13.66 12.71 -20.02
CA ALA A 8 -13.01 12.82 -21.33
C ALA A 8 -11.58 12.25 -21.37
N GLY A 9 -11.02 11.90 -20.20
CA GLY A 9 -9.61 11.59 -20.04
C GLY A 9 -8.69 12.70 -20.54
N PHE A 10 -7.39 12.45 -20.48
CA PHE A 10 -6.38 13.23 -21.18
C PHE A 10 -5.46 12.19 -21.85
N GLY A 11 -5.06 12.43 -23.11
CA GLY A 11 -4.53 11.42 -24.03
C GLY A 11 -3.49 10.43 -23.49
N ALA A 12 -3.35 9.30 -24.20
CA ALA A 12 -2.56 8.12 -23.83
C ALA A 12 -1.04 8.39 -23.81
N ALA A 13 -0.53 9.04 -22.78
CA ALA A 13 0.87 8.86 -22.44
C ALA A 13 1.06 7.43 -21.88
N PRO A 14 2.14 6.72 -22.25
CA PRO A 14 2.35 5.35 -21.80
C PRO A 14 2.42 5.31 -20.27
N ARG A 15 1.67 4.38 -19.69
CA ARG A 15 1.84 3.99 -18.29
C ARG A 15 3.24 3.35 -18.15
N LEU A 16 3.86 3.51 -16.99
CA LEU A 16 5.10 2.79 -16.69
C LEU A 16 4.79 1.30 -16.68
N ASP A 17 5.44 0.52 -17.55
CA ASP A 17 5.37 -0.93 -17.54
C ASP A 17 6.59 -1.52 -16.77
N ALA A 18 6.58 -2.83 -16.57
CA ALA A 18 7.64 -3.51 -15.82
C ALA A 18 9.03 -3.39 -16.48
N ALA A 19 9.09 -3.34 -17.81
CA ALA A 19 10.36 -3.20 -18.53
C ALA A 19 10.97 -1.81 -18.31
N ALA A 20 10.16 -0.76 -18.45
CA ALA A 20 10.57 0.61 -18.18
C ALA A 20 10.94 0.82 -16.70
N PHE A 21 10.19 0.22 -15.77
CA PHE A 21 10.56 0.21 -14.34
C PHE A 21 11.93 -0.45 -14.11
N GLY A 22 12.16 -1.61 -14.74
CA GLY A 22 13.45 -2.31 -14.68
C GLY A 22 14.61 -1.48 -15.21
N GLU A 23 14.42 -0.77 -16.31
CA GLU A 23 15.43 0.13 -16.87
C GLU A 23 15.73 1.34 -15.97
N LEU A 24 14.72 1.91 -15.32
CA LEU A 24 14.91 2.98 -14.32
C LEU A 24 15.74 2.47 -13.13
N LEU A 25 15.39 1.30 -12.59
CA LEU A 25 16.14 0.70 -11.49
C LEU A 25 17.58 0.36 -11.89
N ALA A 26 17.78 -0.17 -13.10
CA ALA A 26 19.11 -0.42 -13.65
C ALA A 26 19.91 0.86 -13.83
N GLY A 27 19.27 1.95 -14.24
CA GLY A 27 19.86 3.29 -14.29
C GLY A 27 20.34 3.75 -12.92
N LEU A 28 19.51 3.63 -11.88
CA LEU A 28 19.90 3.96 -10.50
C LEU A 28 21.11 3.13 -10.04
N ARG A 29 21.10 1.83 -10.35
CA ARG A 29 22.22 0.91 -10.06
C ARG A 29 23.51 1.34 -10.72
N ARG A 30 23.49 1.61 -12.03
CA ARG A 30 24.70 2.03 -12.80
C ARG A 30 25.32 3.33 -12.28
N ASN A 31 24.52 4.19 -11.65
CA ASN A 31 24.98 5.45 -11.08
C ASN A 31 25.28 5.36 -9.57
N GLY A 32 25.24 4.17 -8.97
CA GLY A 32 25.54 3.97 -7.55
C GLY A 32 24.52 4.63 -6.60
N LEU A 33 23.27 4.82 -7.05
CA LEU A 33 22.26 5.58 -6.31
C LEU A 33 21.36 4.72 -5.42
N LEU A 34 21.45 3.39 -5.47
CA LEU A 34 20.53 2.51 -4.74
C LEU A 34 20.61 2.67 -3.22
N GLY A 35 21.81 2.90 -2.66
CA GLY A 35 22.01 3.10 -1.22
C GLY A 35 21.77 4.54 -0.73
N GLY A 36 21.48 5.48 -1.63
CA GLY A 36 21.39 6.91 -1.31
C GLY A 36 20.09 7.37 -0.64
N TYR A 37 19.14 6.45 -0.43
CA TYR A 37 17.80 6.78 0.05
C TYR A 37 17.41 5.97 1.28
N SER A 38 16.70 6.61 2.20
CA SER A 38 16.28 6.01 3.47
C SER A 38 14.95 5.26 3.39
N GLY A 39 14.18 5.46 2.31
CA GLY A 39 12.90 4.80 2.16
C GLY A 39 12.47 4.61 0.71
N LEU A 40 11.61 3.62 0.53
CA LEU A 40 10.85 3.34 -0.68
C LEU A 40 9.40 3.78 -0.42
N LEU A 41 8.84 4.59 -1.31
CA LEU A 41 7.45 5.03 -1.24
C LEU A 41 6.72 4.57 -2.51
N THR A 42 5.65 3.81 -2.35
CA THR A 42 4.80 3.39 -3.46
C THR A 42 3.36 3.83 -3.23
N GLY A 43 2.77 4.48 -4.23
CA GLY A 43 1.33 4.76 -4.30
C GLY A 43 0.73 4.06 -5.52
N TYR A 44 -0.10 4.76 -6.30
CA TYR A 44 -0.78 4.16 -7.45
C TYR A 44 0.17 3.52 -8.48
N VAL A 45 0.15 2.19 -8.49
CA VAL A 45 0.67 1.33 -9.56
C VAL A 45 -0.50 0.52 -10.12
N GLY A 46 -0.90 0.80 -11.36
CA GLY A 46 -2.05 0.17 -12.01
C GLY A 46 -1.69 -1.02 -12.91
N ASP A 47 -0.49 -1.58 -12.75
CA ASP A 47 0.03 -2.70 -13.54
C ASP A 47 0.56 -3.78 -12.59
N ALA A 48 0.08 -5.02 -12.74
CA ALA A 48 0.41 -6.12 -11.85
C ALA A 48 1.89 -6.51 -11.90
N GLU A 49 2.52 -6.43 -13.08
CA GLU A 49 3.93 -6.78 -13.23
C GLU A 49 4.82 -5.72 -12.58
N VAL A 50 4.45 -4.44 -12.62
CA VAL A 50 5.17 -3.39 -11.90
C VAL A 50 5.06 -3.58 -10.39
N VAL A 51 3.87 -3.93 -9.86
CA VAL A 51 3.70 -4.25 -8.42
C VAL A 51 4.64 -5.37 -8.00
N ARG A 52 4.71 -6.46 -8.80
CA ARG A 52 5.63 -7.57 -8.52
C ARG A 52 7.10 -7.18 -8.67
N ALA A 53 7.43 -6.33 -9.65
CA ALA A 53 8.79 -5.86 -9.86
C ALA A 53 9.31 -5.00 -8.71
N VAL A 54 8.46 -4.17 -8.10
CA VAL A 54 8.78 -3.44 -6.86
C VAL A 54 9.18 -4.42 -5.75
N ALA A 55 8.38 -5.46 -5.53
CA ALA A 55 8.67 -6.48 -4.53
C ALA A 55 9.99 -7.20 -4.81
N ALA A 56 10.24 -7.55 -6.08
CA ALA A 56 11.46 -8.23 -6.50
C ALA A 56 12.73 -7.37 -6.32
N ALA A 57 12.61 -6.04 -6.33
CA ALA A 57 13.72 -5.12 -6.10
C ALA A 57 14.08 -4.99 -4.61
N LEU A 58 13.13 -5.25 -3.70
CA LEU A 58 13.30 -5.00 -2.27
C LEU A 58 14.53 -5.68 -1.63
N PRO A 59 14.86 -6.96 -1.93
CA PRO A 59 16.04 -7.59 -1.35
C PRO A 59 17.35 -6.90 -1.73
N GLU A 60 17.46 -6.43 -2.98
CA GLU A 60 18.65 -5.70 -3.44
C GLU A 60 18.74 -4.34 -2.75
N LEU A 61 17.63 -3.59 -2.70
CA LEU A 61 17.59 -2.28 -2.04
C LEU A 61 17.95 -2.40 -0.55
N ARG A 62 17.47 -3.44 0.12
CA ARG A 62 17.81 -3.72 1.53
C ARG A 62 19.26 -4.19 1.72
N ARG A 63 19.89 -4.81 0.72
CA ARG A 63 21.32 -5.16 0.76
C ARG A 63 22.19 -3.90 0.68
N GLU A 64 21.80 -2.93 -0.14
CA GLU A 64 22.49 -1.63 -0.27
C GLU A 64 22.21 -0.71 0.92
N ASN A 65 21.00 -0.75 1.47
CA ASN A 65 20.63 -0.04 2.69
C ASN A 65 19.79 -0.93 3.62
N PRO A 66 20.41 -1.60 4.63
CA PRO A 66 19.69 -2.42 5.59
C PRO A 66 18.65 -1.67 6.44
N GLY A 67 18.78 -0.34 6.54
CA GLY A 67 17.83 0.54 7.22
C GLY A 67 16.69 1.05 6.34
N LEU A 68 16.57 0.59 5.09
CA LEU A 68 15.52 1.02 4.17
C LEU A 68 14.13 0.67 4.72
N VAL A 69 13.28 1.69 4.84
CA VAL A 69 11.86 1.53 5.19
C VAL A 69 11.01 1.59 3.93
N TRP A 70 10.17 0.60 3.71
CA TRP A 70 9.16 0.66 2.65
C TRP A 70 7.79 1.07 3.19
N LEU A 71 7.31 2.23 2.73
CA LEU A 71 5.92 2.66 2.90
C LEU A 71 5.13 2.35 1.63
N CYS A 72 4.11 1.50 1.77
CA CYS A 72 3.22 1.12 0.70
C CYS A 72 1.81 1.67 0.94
N ASP A 73 1.34 2.49 0.00
CA ASP A 73 -0.05 2.88 -0.15
C ASP A 73 -0.68 1.99 -1.24
N PRO A 74 -1.47 0.96 -0.86
CA PRO A 74 -1.94 -0.07 -1.78
C PRO A 74 -3.16 0.40 -2.57
N VAL A 75 -3.00 1.44 -3.38
CA VAL A 75 -4.08 2.14 -4.10
C VAL A 75 -4.81 1.20 -5.08
N MET A 76 -5.83 0.50 -4.57
CA MET A 76 -6.62 -0.48 -5.32
C MET A 76 -8.00 0.06 -5.63
N GLY A 77 -8.57 0.90 -4.77
CA GLY A 77 -9.95 1.35 -4.91
C GLY A 77 -10.51 2.01 -3.65
N ASP A 78 -11.73 2.52 -3.76
CA ASP A 78 -12.47 3.10 -2.64
C ASP A 78 -13.98 3.03 -2.94
N ASN A 79 -14.82 3.24 -1.92
CA ASN A 79 -16.28 3.26 -2.03
C ASN A 79 -16.86 2.02 -2.75
N GLY A 80 -16.31 0.84 -2.45
CA GLY A 80 -16.76 -0.44 -3.00
C GLY A 80 -16.34 -0.69 -4.45
N ARG A 81 -15.42 0.11 -5.03
CA ARG A 81 -15.01 0.00 -6.44
C ARG A 81 -13.50 -0.03 -6.58
N TYR A 82 -13.00 -1.01 -7.35
CA TYR A 82 -11.60 -1.06 -7.76
C TYR A 82 -11.30 -0.04 -8.87
N TYR A 83 -10.12 0.60 -8.79
CA TYR A 83 -9.53 1.46 -9.82
C TYR A 83 -8.50 0.74 -10.68
N VAL A 84 -8.12 -0.48 -10.27
CA VAL A 84 -7.14 -1.34 -10.93
C VAL A 84 -7.82 -2.61 -11.44
N SER A 85 -7.13 -3.35 -12.32
CA SER A 85 -7.60 -4.66 -12.76
C SER A 85 -7.59 -5.67 -11.61
N GLU A 86 -8.36 -6.76 -11.76
CA GLU A 86 -8.37 -7.87 -10.82
C GLU A 86 -6.97 -8.45 -10.60
N ASP A 87 -6.19 -8.63 -11.66
CA ASP A 87 -4.80 -9.11 -11.59
C ASP A 87 -3.90 -8.18 -10.78
N CYS A 88 -4.09 -6.86 -10.91
CA CYS A 88 -3.32 -5.87 -10.17
C CYS A 88 -3.73 -5.86 -8.68
N ALA A 89 -5.03 -5.94 -8.38
CA ALA A 89 -5.50 -6.09 -7.02
C ALA A 89 -4.98 -7.38 -6.36
N ALA A 90 -4.95 -8.49 -7.09
CA ALA A 90 -4.35 -9.74 -6.62
C ALA A 90 -2.85 -9.57 -6.32
N ALA A 91 -2.10 -8.91 -7.21
CA ALA A 91 -0.69 -8.62 -6.99
C ALA A 91 -0.47 -7.77 -5.72
N TYR A 92 -1.29 -6.76 -5.46
CA TYR A 92 -1.21 -5.98 -4.22
C TYR A 92 -1.49 -6.83 -2.97
N LYS A 93 -2.47 -7.74 -3.02
CA LYS A 93 -2.78 -8.62 -1.87
C LYS A 93 -1.60 -9.51 -1.47
N ASP A 94 -0.77 -9.88 -2.43
CA ASP A 94 0.45 -10.66 -2.19
C ASP A 94 1.61 -9.76 -1.73
N VAL A 95 1.79 -8.62 -2.40
CA VAL A 95 2.99 -7.78 -2.29
C VAL A 95 2.90 -6.75 -1.16
N ALA A 96 1.77 -6.08 -0.98
CA ALA A 96 1.65 -4.97 -0.03
C ALA A 96 2.00 -5.38 1.41
N PRO A 97 1.66 -6.60 1.88
CA PRO A 97 2.01 -7.04 3.24
C PRO A 97 3.50 -7.33 3.46
N LEU A 98 4.35 -7.19 2.44
CA LEU A 98 5.82 -7.22 2.58
C LEU A 98 6.39 -5.86 3.02
N ALA A 99 5.59 -4.79 2.99
CA ALA A 99 6.00 -3.45 3.38
C ALA A 99 6.20 -3.31 4.90
N ASP A 100 7.03 -2.35 5.29
CA ASP A 100 7.24 -2.01 6.69
C ASP A 100 6.04 -1.23 7.25
N VAL A 101 5.54 -0.29 6.44
CA VAL A 101 4.40 0.58 6.74
C VAL A 101 3.37 0.44 5.64
N LEU A 102 2.12 0.18 6.01
CA LEU A 102 1.00 0.09 5.07
C LEU A 102 -0.05 1.16 5.37
N THR A 103 -0.54 1.84 4.34
CA THR A 103 -1.51 2.95 4.50
C THR A 103 -2.84 2.73 3.76
N PRO A 104 -3.57 1.61 3.98
CA PRO A 104 -4.79 1.35 3.23
C PRO A 104 -5.93 2.29 3.63
N ASN A 105 -6.92 2.52 2.77
CA ASN A 105 -8.25 2.94 3.23
C ASN A 105 -9.06 1.74 3.77
N GLN A 106 -10.30 1.95 4.22
CA GLN A 106 -11.15 0.85 4.70
C GLN A 106 -11.40 -0.23 3.64
N PHE A 107 -11.74 0.14 2.41
CA PHE A 107 -12.01 -0.82 1.32
C PHE A 107 -10.78 -1.70 1.02
N GLU A 108 -9.60 -1.10 1.01
CA GLU A 108 -8.33 -1.78 0.82
C GLU A 108 -7.98 -2.68 2.01
N LEU A 109 -8.22 -2.21 3.24
CA LEU A 109 -8.03 -3.00 4.45
C LEU A 109 -8.90 -4.26 4.42
N GLU A 110 -10.17 -4.15 4.05
CA GLU A 110 -11.08 -5.28 3.89
C GLU A 110 -10.59 -6.25 2.80
N ALA A 111 -10.13 -5.72 1.66
CA ALA A 111 -9.62 -6.52 0.56
C ALA A 111 -8.35 -7.30 0.94
N LEU A 112 -7.48 -6.73 1.78
CA LEU A 112 -6.24 -7.34 2.25
C LEU A 112 -6.48 -8.32 3.41
N ALA A 113 -7.43 -8.03 4.30
CA ALA A 113 -7.77 -8.88 5.43
C ALA A 113 -8.71 -10.04 5.07
N GLY A 114 -9.48 -9.90 3.98
CA GLY A 114 -10.40 -10.92 3.47
C GLY A 114 -11.76 -10.95 4.17
N PHE A 115 -12.12 -9.91 4.93
CA PHE A 115 -13.42 -9.80 5.59
C PHE A 115 -13.85 -8.32 5.77
N PRO A 116 -15.17 -8.04 5.87
CA PRO A 116 -15.68 -6.67 6.01
C PRO A 116 -15.34 -6.07 7.38
N VAL A 117 -15.14 -4.75 7.43
CA VAL A 117 -14.86 -3.97 8.63
C VAL A 117 -16.09 -3.14 8.96
N ARG A 118 -16.84 -3.53 10.00
CA ARG A 118 -18.08 -2.81 10.41
C ARG A 118 -17.90 -1.92 11.62
N GLY A 119 -16.83 -2.17 12.38
CA GLY A 119 -16.53 -1.51 13.65
C GLY A 119 -15.04 -1.56 13.97
N GLU A 120 -14.64 -0.85 15.02
CA GLU A 120 -13.24 -0.75 15.45
C GLU A 120 -12.60 -2.10 15.76
N ALA A 121 -13.36 -3.01 16.38
CA ALA A 121 -12.88 -4.36 16.66
C ALA A 121 -12.54 -5.13 15.38
N ASP A 122 -13.30 -4.97 14.30
CA ASP A 122 -13.00 -5.59 13.01
C ASP A 122 -11.78 -4.94 12.36
N ALA A 123 -11.65 -3.62 12.45
CA ALA A 123 -10.50 -2.88 11.92
C ALA A 123 -9.19 -3.33 12.58
N LEU A 124 -9.17 -3.43 13.91
CA LEU A 124 -8.02 -3.93 14.67
C LEU A 124 -7.70 -5.39 14.33
N ARG A 125 -8.72 -6.23 14.16
CA ARG A 125 -8.52 -7.61 13.68
C ARG A 125 -7.92 -7.65 12.27
N ALA A 126 -8.39 -6.80 11.36
CA ALA A 126 -7.90 -6.72 10.00
C ALA A 126 -6.44 -6.28 9.97
N MET A 127 -6.08 -5.26 10.76
CA MET A 127 -4.69 -4.86 10.98
C MET A 127 -3.85 -6.00 11.55
N GLY A 128 -4.40 -6.77 12.50
CA GLY A 128 -3.77 -7.97 13.05
C GLY A 128 -3.41 -9.03 11.99
N VAL A 129 -4.24 -9.22 10.96
CA VAL A 129 -3.92 -10.10 9.82
C VAL A 129 -2.69 -9.60 9.07
N LEU A 130 -2.57 -8.29 8.86
CA LEU A 130 -1.42 -7.70 8.17
C LEU A 130 -0.15 -7.77 9.01
N HIS A 131 -0.27 -7.55 10.31
CA HIS A 131 0.83 -7.74 11.26
C HIS A 131 1.35 -9.18 11.28
N ALA A 132 0.45 -10.17 11.26
CA ALA A 132 0.82 -11.58 11.18
C ALA A 132 1.56 -11.93 9.87
N ARG A 133 1.42 -11.10 8.82
CA ARG A 133 2.14 -11.22 7.54
C ARG A 133 3.46 -10.45 7.50
N GLY A 134 3.81 -9.72 8.56
CA GLY A 134 5.11 -9.05 8.70
C GLY A 134 5.06 -7.52 8.63
N VAL A 135 3.90 -6.91 8.38
CA VAL A 135 3.76 -5.45 8.39
C VAL A 135 3.91 -4.95 9.82
N ARG A 136 4.81 -4.00 10.05
CA ARG A 136 5.05 -3.47 11.40
C ARG A 136 4.04 -2.40 11.78
N THR A 137 3.75 -1.49 10.85
CA THR A 137 2.85 -0.35 11.08
C THR A 137 1.74 -0.34 10.04
N VAL A 138 0.48 -0.29 10.48
CA VAL A 138 -0.68 -0.11 9.60
C VAL A 138 -1.39 1.17 9.98
N ILE A 139 -1.58 2.08 9.03
CA ILE A 139 -2.31 3.35 9.21
C ILE A 139 -3.49 3.34 8.25
N THR A 140 -4.67 3.02 8.76
CA THR A 140 -5.88 2.97 7.94
C THR A 140 -6.59 4.31 7.95
N SER A 141 -6.83 4.86 6.76
CA SER A 141 -7.56 6.12 6.55
C SER A 141 -9.03 5.88 6.19
N SER A 142 -9.84 6.94 6.25
CA SER A 142 -11.23 6.95 5.76
C SER A 142 -12.12 5.84 6.34
N ILE A 143 -11.93 5.50 7.62
CA ILE A 143 -12.75 4.49 8.28
C ILE A 143 -14.12 5.06 8.64
N GLN A 144 -15.16 4.31 8.30
CA GLN A 144 -16.56 4.56 8.65
C GLN A 144 -17.17 3.29 9.27
N TYR A 145 -17.82 3.43 10.43
CA TYR A 145 -18.49 2.32 11.12
C TYR A 145 -20.01 2.36 10.94
N GLU A 146 -20.63 1.18 10.91
CA GLU A 146 -22.08 1.07 10.85
C GLU A 146 -22.71 1.67 12.13
N GLY A 147 -23.70 2.55 11.96
CA GLY A 147 -24.48 3.10 13.08
C GLY A 147 -23.89 4.32 13.79
N GLU A 148 -22.70 4.79 13.40
CA GLU A 148 -22.22 6.11 13.81
C GLU A 148 -22.87 7.18 12.92
N GLY A 149 -23.75 7.99 13.51
CA GLY A 149 -24.43 9.08 12.82
C GLY A 149 -23.45 10.13 12.30
N ALA A 150 -23.86 10.84 11.25
CA ALA A 150 -23.18 12.05 10.82
C ALA A 150 -23.02 13.02 12.00
N ASP A 151 -21.93 13.77 12.01
CA ASP A 151 -21.74 14.81 13.03
C ASP A 151 -22.87 15.86 12.96
N ALA A 152 -22.89 16.79 13.90
CA ALA A 152 -23.93 17.83 13.96
C ALA A 152 -24.02 18.71 12.68
N GLY A 153 -23.08 18.57 11.74
CA GLY A 153 -23.07 19.21 10.42
C GLY A 153 -23.57 18.33 9.26
N GLY A 154 -23.88 17.05 9.50
CA GLY A 154 -24.29 16.12 8.44
C GLY A 154 -23.13 15.53 7.64
N GLU A 155 -21.87 15.74 8.08
CA GLU A 155 -20.70 15.15 7.47
C GLU A 155 -20.36 13.82 8.16
N ALA A 156 -19.99 12.81 7.36
CA ALA A 156 -19.50 11.55 7.90
C ALA A 156 -18.15 11.82 8.58
N MET A 157 -18.03 11.49 9.86
CA MET A 157 -16.77 11.65 10.58
C MET A 157 -15.71 10.71 10.00
N VAL A 158 -14.74 11.27 9.28
CA VAL A 158 -13.59 10.54 8.75
C VAL A 158 -12.60 10.27 9.87
N ARG A 159 -12.37 8.98 10.18
CA ARG A 159 -11.38 8.55 11.18
C ARG A 159 -10.16 7.93 10.51
N ALA A 160 -9.03 8.03 11.19
CA ALA A 160 -7.85 7.23 10.93
C ALA A 160 -7.55 6.36 12.16
N LEU A 161 -7.18 5.11 11.92
CA LEU A 161 -6.75 4.18 12.96
C LEU A 161 -5.33 3.74 12.62
N ALA A 162 -4.43 3.78 13.61
CA ALA A 162 -3.05 3.33 13.45
C ALA A 162 -2.75 2.22 14.46
N SER A 163 -2.04 1.20 14.00
CA SER A 163 -1.54 0.11 14.84
C SER A 163 -0.08 -0.17 14.51
N GLU A 164 0.68 -0.50 15.55
CA GLU A 164 2.09 -0.84 15.44
C GLU A 164 2.38 -2.05 16.32
N VAL A 165 3.11 -3.03 15.77
CA VAL A 165 3.68 -4.11 16.55
C VAL A 165 5.08 -3.70 16.99
N VAL A 166 5.24 -3.46 18.28
CA VAL A 166 6.55 -3.21 18.90
C VAL A 166 7.19 -4.55 19.22
N GLY A 167 8.16 -4.98 18.40
CA GLY A 167 9.01 -6.12 18.73
C GLY A 167 9.96 -5.78 19.87
N GLY A 168 9.96 -6.58 20.94
CA GLY A 168 11.09 -6.63 21.88
C GLY A 168 12.38 -6.99 21.13
N ALA A 169 13.50 -6.44 21.58
CA ALA A 169 14.83 -6.67 21.02
C ALA A 169 15.04 -8.15 20.62
N GLY A 170 15.56 -8.36 19.41
CA GLY A 170 15.66 -9.68 18.77
C GLY A 170 16.31 -10.74 19.65
N ALA A 171 15.72 -11.94 19.66
CA ALA A 171 16.47 -13.15 19.97
C ALA A 171 17.02 -13.68 18.64
N GLY A 172 18.26 -13.33 18.34
CA GLY A 172 19.05 -14.07 17.37
C GLY A 172 19.31 -15.48 17.89
N ALA A 173 19.23 -16.44 16.97
CA ALA A 173 19.94 -17.71 17.00
C ALA A 173 20.29 -18.07 15.55
#